data_AF-A0AAD5QXE9-F1
#
_entry.id   AF-A0AAD5QXE9-F1
#
_cell.length_a   1.000
_cell.length_b   1.000
_cell.length_c   1.000
_cell.angle_alpha   90.00
_cell.angle_beta   90.00
_cell.angle_gamma   90.00
#
_symmetry.space_group_name_H-M   'P 1'
#
loop_
_entity.id
_entity.type
_entity.pdbx_description
1 polymer ?
#
loop_
_entity_poly.entity_id
_entity_poly.type
_entity_poly.pdbx_seq_one_letter_code
_entity_poly.pdbx_strand_id
1 'polypeptide(L)' 'MRKKDEGMPSITNNNQRGDLYITFDVEFPRTELSEEQKRMISDLLKQGAVKPKIYNGLQGY' A
#
# COMPACT_ATOMS: atom_id res chain seq x y z
N MET A 1 4.68 8.09 0.46
CA MET A 1 4.47 9.18 1.46
C MET A 1 5.63 10.16 1.38
N ARG A 2 5.38 11.48 1.47
CA ARG A 2 6.42 12.52 1.42
C ARG A 2 6.52 13.21 2.76
N LYS A 3 7.72 13.22 3.36
CA LYS A 3 8.05 14.09 4.50
C LYS A 3 8.94 15.22 4.01
N LYS A 4 8.46 16.45 4.19
CA LYS A 4 9.16 17.65 3.73
C LYS A 4 10.33 17.98 4.67
N ASP A 5 11.43 18.47 4.11
CA ASP A 5 12.61 18.98 4.85
C ASP A 5 13.36 17.94 5.73
N GLU A 6 13.06 16.65 5.52
CA GLU A 6 13.60 15.51 6.27
C GLU A 6 14.62 14.70 5.44
N GLY A 7 14.97 15.20 4.27
CA GLY A 7 16.02 14.65 3.42
C GLY A 7 17.41 15.20 3.78
N MET A 8 18.37 14.91 2.90
CA MET A 8 19.76 15.33 3.10
C MET A 8 19.90 16.86 3.02
N PRO A 9 20.81 17.46 3.82
CA PRO A 9 21.14 18.88 3.70
C PRO A 9 21.84 19.16 2.36
N SER A 10 21.62 20.36 1.82
CA SER A 10 22.29 20.81 0.60
C SER A 10 23.76 21.11 0.85
N ILE A 11 24.62 20.71 -0.10
CA ILE A 11 26.07 20.97 -0.06
C ILE A 11 26.37 22.48 -0.17
N THR A 12 25.51 23.25 -0.83
CA THR A 12 25.71 24.70 -1.05
C THR A 12 25.09 25.57 0.04
N ASN A 13 24.12 25.05 0.80
CA ASN A 13 23.46 25.77 1.88
C ASN A 13 22.93 24.80 2.94
N ASN A 14 23.61 24.73 4.08
CA ASN A 14 23.29 23.79 5.17
C ASN A 14 21.93 24.05 5.85
N ASN A 15 21.29 25.20 5.61
CA ASN A 15 19.94 25.49 6.09
C ASN A 15 18.84 24.94 5.16
N GLN A 16 19.18 24.47 3.96
CA GLN A 16 18.25 23.82 3.04
C GLN A 16 18.40 22.30 3.14
N ARG A 17 17.27 21.60 3.20
CA ARG A 17 17.18 20.14 3.24
C ARG A 17 16.25 19.64 2.13
N GLY A 18 16.55 18.47 1.60
CA GLY A 18 15.67 17.79 0.65
C GLY A 18 14.43 17.20 1.33
N ASP A 19 13.61 16.51 0.54
CA ASP A 19 12.47 15.76 1.04
C ASP A 19 12.80 14.27 1.18
N LEU A 20 12.23 13.63 2.19
CA LEU A 20 12.28 12.17 2.34
C LEU A 20 11.05 11.54 1.68
N TYR A 21 11.29 10.70 0.69
CA TYR A 21 10.27 9.89 0.04
C TYR A 21 10.25 8.49 0.64
N ILE A 22 9.13 8.11 1.24
CA ILE A 22 8.91 6.81 1.84
C ILE A 22 8.04 5.98 0.91
N THR A 23 8.60 4.87 0.43
CA THR A 23 7.93 3.84 -0.35
C THR A 23 7.63 2.66 0.56
N PHE A 24 6.36 2.23 0.58
CA PHE A 24 5.98 1.03 1.29
C PHE A 24 5.90 -0.11 0.29
N ASP A 25 6.69 -1.15 0.52
CA ASP A 25 6.49 -2.43 -0.11
C ASP A 25 5.65 -3.29 0.84
N VAL A 26 4.49 -3.73 0.37
CA VAL A 26 3.55 -4.51 1.18
C VAL A 26 3.62 -5.94 0.70
N GLU A 27 4.28 -6.79 1.49
CA GLU A 27 4.30 -8.22 1.23
C GLU A 27 3.01 -8.86 1.76
N PHE A 28 2.24 -9.44 0.84
CA PHE A 28 1.06 -10.21 1.20
C PHE A 28 1.44 -11.63 1.63
N PRO A 29 0.71 -12.23 2.58
CA PRO A 29 0.96 -13.60 2.99
C PRO A 29 0.85 -14.54 1.79
N ARG A 30 1.87 -15.38 1.61
CA ARG A 30 1.95 -16.34 0.49
C ARG A 30 1.21 -17.63 0.74
N THR A 31 0.73 -17.83 1.97
CA THR A 31 -0.02 -19.00 2.40
C THR A 31 -1.52 -18.70 2.39
N GLU A 32 -2.33 -19.74 2.24
CA GLU A 32 -3.77 -19.59 2.36
C GLU A 32 -4.15 -19.18 3.80
N LEU A 33 -5.05 -18.21 3.91
CA LEU A 33 -5.58 -17.78 5.20
C LEU A 33 -6.59 -18.81 5.72
N SER A 34 -6.61 -19.04 7.02
CA SER A 34 -7.64 -19.90 7.62
C SER A 34 -9.03 -19.25 7.53
N GLU A 35 -10.09 -20.05 7.63
CA GLU A 35 -11.46 -19.54 7.59
C GLU A 35 -11.76 -18.54 8.72
N GLU A 36 -11.15 -18.73 9.89
CA GLU A 36 -11.26 -17.78 11.01
C GLU A 36 -10.59 -16.45 10.70
N GLN A 37 -9.37 -16.48 10.13
CA GLN A 37 -8.65 -15.28 9.73
C GLN A 37 -9.39 -14.53 8.62
N LYS A 38 -9.96 -15.24 7.65
CA LYS A 38 -10.79 -14.66 6.58
C LYS A 38 -12.01 -13.94 7.15
N ARG A 39 -12.71 -14.54 8.13
CA ARG A 39 -13.85 -13.89 8.82
C ARG A 39 -13.43 -12.63 9.54
N MET A 40 -12.36 -12.69 10.32
CA MET A 40 -11.84 -11.53 11.05
C MET A 40 -11.46 -10.37 10.11
N ILE A 41 -10.81 -10.67 8.99
CA ILE A 41 -10.46 -9.66 7.98
C ILE A 41 -11.73 -9.06 7.35
N SER A 42 -12.72 -9.90 7.02
CA SER A 42 -14.00 -9.45 6.46
C SER A 42 -14.73 -8.49 7.41
N ASP A 43 -14.77 -8.84 8.71
CA ASP A 43 -15.40 -8.02 9.75
C ASP A 43 -14.64 -6.71 9.96
N LEU A 44 -13.30 -6.78 10.04
CA LEU A 44 -12.43 -5.61 10.21
C LEU A 44 -12.56 -4.63 9.05
N LEU A 45 -12.56 -5.13 7.82
CA LEU A 45 -12.70 -4.31 6.61
C LEU A 45 -14.15 -3.89 6.34
N LYS A 46 -15.12 -4.35 7.15
CA LYS A 46 -16.57 -4.13 6.96
C LYS A 46 -17.01 -4.42 5.52
N GLN A 47 -16.41 -5.44 4.91
CA GLN A 47 -16.75 -5.81 3.55
C GLN A 47 -18.15 -6.44 3.55
N GLY A 48 -19.15 -5.70 3.06
CA GLY A 48 -20.40 -6.31 2.60
C GLY A 48 -20.13 -7.27 1.43
N ALA A 49 -21.06 -8.19 1.17
CA ALA A 49 -20.93 -9.23 0.13
C ALA A 49 -20.24 -8.68 -1.13
N VAL A 50 -18.96 -9.02 -1.27
CA VAL A 50 -18.11 -8.51 -2.33
C VAL A 50 -18.68 -9.04 -3.64
N LYS A 51 -19.10 -8.16 -4.55
CA LYS A 51 -19.27 -8.53 -5.95
C LYS A 51 -17.89 -8.39 -6.58
N PRO A 52 -17.08 -9.46 -6.68
CA PRO A 52 -15.75 -9.34 -7.26
C PRO A 52 -15.90 -8.79 -8.68
N LYS A 53 -15.23 -7.68 -8.98
CA LYS A 53 -15.09 -7.20 -10.35
C LYS A 53 -14.13 -8.17 -11.04
N ILE A 54 -14.67 -9.21 -11.67
CA ILE A 54 -13.88 -10.21 -12.41
C ILE A 54 -13.24 -9.48 -13.59
N TYR A 55 -11.95 -9.16 -13.46
CA TYR A 55 -11.14 -8.63 -14.55
C TYR A 55 -10.47 -9.81 -15.25
N ASN A 56 -11.07 -10.29 -16.34
CA ASN A 56 -10.56 -11.44 -17.09
C ASN A 56 -9.64 -11.04 -18.26
N GLY A 57 -9.17 -9.79 -18.34
CA GLY A 57 -8.18 -9.33 -19.32
C GLY A 57 -8.55 -9.52 -20.81
N LEU A 58 -9.77 -9.94 -21.12
CA LEU A 58 -10.23 -10.36 -22.45
C LEU A 58 -11.19 -9.35 -23.10
N GLN A 59 -11.20 -8.09 -22.66
CA GLN A 59 -11.96 -7.04 -23.33
C GLN A 59 -11.06 -6.18 -24.21
N GLY A 60 -11.04 -6.49 -25.51
CA GLY A 60 -10.61 -5.57 -26.56
C GLY A 60 -9.87 -6.26 -27.70
N TYR A 61 -10.56 -6.45 -28.84
CA TYR A 61 -9.96 -6.59 -30.16
C TYR A 61 -9.28 -5.29 -30.59
#